data_AF-S2EPP8-F1
#
_entry.id   AF-S2EPP8-F1
#
_cell.length_a   1.000
_cell.length_b   1.000
_cell.length_c   1.000
_cell.angle_alpha   90.00
_cell.angle_beta   90.00
_cell.angle_gamma   90.00
#
_symmetry.space_group_name_H-M   'P 1'
#
loop_
_entity.id
_entity.type
_entity.pdbx_description
1 polymer ?
#
loop_
_entity_poly.entity_id
_entity_poly.type
_entity_poly.pdbx_seq_one_letter_code
_entity_poly.pdbx_strand_id
1 'polypeptide(L)' 'MQKQSCKTCSSKLEVESRCKVCDQPTKLFCHACGITHENIIHPACLVIDLNNMVLESYMHQK' A
#
# COMPACT_ATOMS: atom_id res chain seq x y z
N MET A 1 -8.29 14.26 -5.56
CA MET A 1 -7.82 12.86 -5.62
C MET A 1 -8.44 12.20 -6.84
N GLN A 2 -7.61 11.74 -7.78
CA GLN A 2 -8.08 11.11 -9.02
C GLN A 2 -8.77 9.79 -8.65
N LYS A 3 -10.06 9.64 -8.98
CA LYS A 3 -10.78 8.36 -8.74
C LYS A 3 -10.14 7.32 -9.64
N GLN A 4 -9.41 6.36 -9.06
CA GLN A 4 -8.83 5.27 -9.82
C GLN A 4 -9.94 4.30 -10.21
N SER A 5 -10.09 4.09 -11.52
CA SER A 5 -11.05 3.17 -12.11
C SER A 5 -10.33 1.96 -12.68
N CYS A 6 -10.99 0.80 -12.61
CA CYS A 6 -10.53 -0.44 -13.22
C CYS A 6 -10.33 -0.23 -14.73
N LYS A 7 -9.13 -0.53 -15.25
CA LYS A 7 -8.83 -0.38 -16.69
C LYS A 7 -9.62 -1.35 -17.58
N THR A 8 -10.17 -2.43 -17.00
CA THR A 8 -10.88 -3.48 -17.71
C THR A 8 -12.38 -3.21 -17.81
N CYS A 9 -13.03 -2.88 -16.69
CA CYS A 9 -14.49 -2.70 -16.63
C CYS A 9 -14.93 -1.27 -16.27
N SER A 10 -13.99 -0.33 -16.11
CA SER A 10 -14.24 1.05 -15.68
C SER A 10 -14.94 1.22 -14.33
N SER A 11 -15.20 0.13 -13.60
CA SER A 11 -15.75 0.17 -12.25
C SER A 11 -14.78 0.80 -11.27
N LYS A 12 -15.31 1.30 -10.16
CA LYS A 12 -14.51 1.90 -9.08
C LYS A 12 -13.54 0.87 -8.49
N LEU A 13 -12.29 1.28 -8.25
CA LEU A 13 -11.35 0.50 -7.46
C LEU A 13 -11.51 0.82 -5.97
N GLU A 14 -11.43 -0.22 -5.15
CA GLU A 14 -11.41 -0.12 -3.70
C GLU A 14 -9.99 -0.31 -3.15
N VAL A 15 -9.68 0.38 -2.06
CA VAL A 15 -8.39 0.28 -1.39
C VAL A 15 -8.40 -0.98 -0.53
N GLU A 16 -7.57 -1.95 -0.88
CA GLU A 16 -7.43 -3.19 -0.14
C GLU A 16 -6.37 -3.06 0.97
N SER A 17 -5.28 -2.32 0.69
CA SER A 17 -4.20 -2.12 1.65
C SER A 17 -3.62 -0.71 1.58
N ARG A 18 -3.08 -0.24 2.71
CA ARG A 18 -2.48 1.09 2.90
C ARG A 18 -1.07 0.98 3.44
N CYS A 19 -0.23 1.94 3.09
CA CYS A 19 1.13 2.05 3.60
C CYS A 19 1.10 2.42 5.08
N LYS A 20 1.78 1.66 5.94
CA LYS A 20 1.82 1.93 7.39
C LYS A 20 2.52 3.25 7.77
N VAL A 21 3.36 3.76 6.88
CA VAL A 21 4.16 4.98 7.13
C VAL A 21 3.40 6.26 6.71
N CYS A 22 2.73 6.25 5.55
CA CYS A 22 2.10 7.46 4.99
C CYS A 22 0.59 7.35 4.73
N ASP A 23 -0.03 6.21 5.07
CA ASP A 23 -1.45 5.87 4.86
C ASP A 23 -1.95 5.92 3.40
N GLN A 24 -1.06 6.13 2.44
CA GLN A 24 -1.44 6.08 1.02
C GLN A 24 -1.74 4.65 0.55
N PRO A 25 -2.66 4.46 -0.41
CA PRO A 25 -3.00 3.14 -0.94
C PRO A 25 -1.77 2.41 -1.47
N THR A 26 -1.62 1.15 -1.10
CA THR A 26 -0.58 0.24 -1.64
C THR A 26 -1.19 -0.85 -2.50
N LYS A 27 -2.47 -1.17 -2.31
CA LYS A 27 -3.15 -2.19 -3.11
C LYS A 27 -4.58 -1.80 -3.43
N LEU A 28 -4.96 -2.00 -4.70
CA LEU A 28 -6.30 -1.69 -5.20
C LEU A 28 -6.97 -2.92 -5.81
N PHE A 29 -8.24 -3.10 -5.48
CA PHE A 29 -9.03 -4.23 -5.93
C PHE A 29 -10.27 -3.78 -6.71
N CYS A 30 -10.60 -4.53 -7.76
CA CYS A 30 -11.86 -4.36 -8.49
C CYS A 30 -12.82 -5.52 -8.15
N HIS A 31 -13.90 -5.23 -7.43
CA HIS A 31 -14.92 -6.24 -7.11
C HIS A 31 -15.67 -6.77 -8.33
N ALA A 32 -15.86 -5.95 -9.36
CA ALA A 32 -16.56 -6.37 -10.58
C ALA A 32 -15.75 -7.38 -11.41
N CYS A 33 -14.42 -7.20 -11.47
CA CYS A 33 -13.53 -8.10 -12.20
C CYS A 33 -12.92 -9.21 -11.34
N GLY A 34 -12.95 -9.08 -10.01
CA GLY A 34 -12.28 -9.99 -9.09
C GLY A 34 -10.75 -9.93 -9.14
N ILE A 35 -10.17 -8.83 -9.63
CA ILE A 35 -8.72 -8.71 -9.85
C ILE A 35 -8.12 -7.55 -9.03
N THR A 36 -6.88 -7.76 -8.58
CA THR A 36 -6.01 -6.71 -8.04
C THR A 36 -5.39 -5.94 -9.20
N HIS A 37 -5.53 -4.61 -9.21
CA HIS A 37 -5.03 -3.79 -10.32
C HIS A 37 -3.65 -3.18 -10.09
N GLU A 38 -3.33 -2.77 -8.86
CA GLU A 38 -2.08 -2.05 -8.59
C GLU A 38 -1.48 -2.51 -7.27
N ASN A 39 -0.17 -2.75 -7.29
CA ASN A 39 0.67 -2.85 -6.10
C ASN A 39 1.61 -1.64 -6.11
N ILE A 40 1.26 -0.61 -5.36
CA ILE A 40 1.96 0.66 -5.31
C ILE A 40 3.04 0.55 -4.23
N ILE A 41 4.29 0.65 -4.66
CA ILE A 41 5.45 0.65 -3.77
C ILE A 41 5.82 2.11 -3.47
N HIS A 42 6.04 2.42 -2.20
CA HIS A 42 6.56 3.72 -1.75
C HIS A 42 8.01 3.53 -1.26
N PRO A 43 9.03 3.72 -2.13
CA PRO A 43 10.42 3.38 -1.79
C PRO A 43 10.92 4.11 -0.54
N ALA A 44 10.59 5.40 -0.40
CA ALA A 44 10.94 6.18 0.78
C ALA A 44 10.30 5.61 2.06
N CYS A 45 9.04 5.19 2.01
CA CYS A 45 8.35 4.59 3.15
C CYS A 45 8.92 3.22 3.51
N LEU A 46 9.36 2.43 2.52
CA LEU A 46 10.01 1.15 2.75
C LEU A 46 11.32 1.30 3.53
N VAL A 47 12.12 2.31 3.18
CA VAL A 47 13.37 2.62 3.91
C VAL A 47 13.08 3.07 5.34
N ILE A 48 12.05 3.91 5.55
CA ILE A 48 11.64 4.35 6.90
C ILE A 48 11.17 3.16 7.74
N ASP A 49 10.33 2.29 7.18
CA ASP A 49 9.81 1.10 7.87
C ASP A 49 10.94 0.16 8.29
N LEU A 50 11.91 -0.08 7.40
CA LEU A 50 13.09 -0.90 7.70
C LEU A 50 13.95 -0.29 8.82
N ASN A 51 14.20 1.03 8.77
CA ASN A 51 14.96 1.71 9.81
C ASN A 51 14.26 1.64 11.17
N ASN A 52 12.95 1.82 11.21
CA ASN A 52 12.16 1.67 12.43
C ASN A 52 12.27 0.25 12.99
N MET A 53 12.14 -0.78 12.13
CA MET A 53 12.28 -2.18 12.56
C MET A 53 13.66 -2.47 13.17
N VAL A 54 14.73 -1.94 12.58
CA VAL A 54 16.10 -2.08 13.12
C VAL A 54 16.23 -1.38 14.47
N LEU A 55 15.71 -0.16 14.62
CA LEU A 55 15.74 0.58 15.87
C LEU A 55 15.01 -0.17 16.99
N GLU A 56 13.78 -0.63 16.73
CA GLU A 56 13.01 -1.43 17.69
C GLU A 56 13.77 -2.69 18.12
N SER A 57 14.39 -3.39 17.18
CA SER A 57 15.17 -4.60 17.46
C SER A 57 16.41 -4.34 18.33
N TYR A 58 17.00 -3.14 18.21
CA TYR A 58 18.13 -2.72 19.04
C TYR A 58 17.69 -2.36 20.46
N MET A 59 16.54 -1.69 20.61
CA MET A 59 16.03 -1.28 21.92
C MET A 59 15.57 -2.46 22.79
N HIS A 60 15.09 -3.56 22.19
CA HIS A 60 14.66 -4.76 22.91
C HIS A 60 15.81 -5.71 23.32
N GLN A 61 17.06 -5.43 22.92
CA GLN A 61 18.24 -6.23 23.29
C GLN A 61 19.00 -5.67 24.51
N LYS A 62 18.52 -4.57 25.10
CA LYS A 62 19.05 -3.99 26.35
C LYS A 62 18.14 -4.31 27.53
#